data_AF-A0A934NER9-F1
#
_entry.id   AF-A0A934NER9-F1
#
_cell.length_a   1.000
_cell.length_b   1.000
_cell.length_c   1.000
_cell.angle_alpha   90.00
_cell.angle_beta   90.00
_cell.angle_gamma   90.00
#
_symmetry.space_group_name_H-M   'P 1'
#
loop_
_entity.id
_entity.type
_entity.pdbx_description
1 polymer ?
#
loop_
_entity_poly.entity_id
_entity_poly.type
_entity_poly.pdbx_seq_one_letter_code
_entity_poly.pdbx_strand_id
1 'polypeptide(L)'
;MKKVTLLLIVIVTMCSCNSVKNMNTSSISDSAILLSSLSSNSTVQQITSLFSLLDTNNDEVISSTEAIGSVADNFVVLDTDSSTSLNLTELTGLLSLLK
;
A
#
# COMPACT_ATOMS: atom_id res chain seq x y z
N MET A 1 -4.06 51.15 -38.77
CA MET A 1 -5.02 51.01 -37.63
C MET A 1 -5.99 49.88 -37.94
N LYS A 2 -5.99 48.82 -37.12
CA LYS A 2 -7.18 48.11 -36.59
C LYS A 2 -6.71 46.78 -35.99
N LYS A 3 -6.94 46.67 -34.67
CA LYS A 3 -6.61 45.54 -33.82
C LYS A 3 -7.58 44.41 -34.15
N VAL A 4 -7.07 43.19 -34.37
CA VAL A 4 -7.91 41.98 -34.39
C VAL A 4 -7.52 41.12 -33.21
N THR A 5 -8.30 41.37 -32.18
CA THR A 5 -8.75 40.54 -31.07
C THR A 5 -8.17 39.14 -30.94
N LEU A 6 -7.41 38.98 -29.86
CA LEU A 6 -7.19 37.79 -29.06
C LEU A 6 -8.46 36.93 -28.95
N LEU A 7 -8.41 35.69 -29.46
CA LEU A 7 -9.37 34.65 -29.10
C LEU A 7 -8.63 33.30 -29.07
N LEU A 8 -7.93 33.05 -27.97
CA LEU A 8 -7.39 31.74 -27.64
C LEU A 8 -8.48 30.98 -26.86
N ILE A 9 -9.39 30.33 -27.59
CA ILE A 9 -10.28 29.34 -27.00
C ILE A 9 -9.42 28.10 -26.71
N VAL A 10 -9.13 27.90 -25.43
CA VAL A 10 -8.43 26.72 -24.93
C VAL A 10 -9.30 25.49 -25.15
N ILE A 11 -8.63 24.49 -25.69
CA ILE A 11 -9.15 23.25 -26.25
C ILE A 11 -9.61 22.31 -25.12
N VAL A 12 -10.70 21.62 -25.43
CA VAL A 12 -11.18 20.34 -24.89
C VAL A 12 -10.11 19.52 -24.16
N THR A 13 -10.41 19.10 -22.93
CA THR A 13 -10.08 17.74 -22.47
C THR A 13 -11.07 17.29 -21.41
N MET A 14 -11.90 16.32 -21.80
CA MET A 14 -12.67 15.47 -20.91
C MET A 14 -11.69 14.65 -20.05
N CYS A 15 -11.40 15.09 -18.84
CA CYS A 15 -10.96 14.16 -17.79
C CYS A 15 -12.18 13.76 -16.98
N SER A 16 -13.04 12.94 -17.60
CA SER A 16 -13.80 11.97 -16.82
C SER A 16 -12.74 11.11 -16.13
N CYS A 17 -12.55 11.32 -14.82
CA CYS A 17 -11.71 10.45 -14.01
C CYS A 17 -12.41 9.08 -13.94
N ASN A 18 -12.19 8.28 -14.99
CA ASN A 18 -12.42 6.85 -14.95
C ASN A 18 -11.58 6.26 -13.83
N SER A 19 -12.16 5.26 -13.16
CA SER A 19 -11.45 4.27 -12.37
C SER A 19 -10.83 4.82 -11.09
N VAL A 20 -11.71 5.14 -10.12
CA VAL A 20 -11.38 4.71 -8.75
C VAL A 20 -11.11 3.22 -8.85
N LYS A 21 -9.83 2.87 -8.75
CA LYS A 21 -9.36 1.50 -8.80
C LYS A 21 -10.24 0.73 -7.84
N ASN A 22 -10.81 -0.37 -8.34
CA ASN A 22 -11.44 -1.42 -7.57
C ASN A 22 -10.38 -2.02 -6.64
N MET A 23 -9.95 -1.23 -5.65
CA MET A 23 -9.08 -1.62 -4.57
C MET A 23 -9.95 -2.53 -3.73
N ASN A 24 -9.55 -3.79 -3.59
CA ASN A 24 -10.36 -4.81 -2.96
C ASN A 24 -10.56 -4.42 -1.48
N THR A 25 -11.62 -3.68 -1.18
CA THR A 25 -11.87 -3.08 0.15
C THR A 25 -12.00 -4.14 1.22
N SER A 26 -12.40 -5.36 0.82
CA SER A 26 -12.42 -6.57 1.64
C SER A 26 -11.02 -6.92 2.16
N SER A 27 -10.01 -7.01 1.28
CA SER A 27 -8.63 -7.35 1.65
C SER A 27 -7.99 -6.32 2.57
N ILE A 28 -8.27 -5.02 2.37
CA ILE A 28 -7.76 -3.95 3.25
C ILE A 28 -8.41 -4.04 4.64
N SER A 29 -9.70 -4.36 4.72
CA SER A 29 -10.40 -4.50 5.99
C SER A 29 -9.89 -5.70 6.78
N ASP A 30 -9.71 -6.84 6.11
CA ASP A 30 -9.24 -8.07 6.74
C ASP A 30 -7.78 -7.95 7.23
N SER A 31 -6.91 -7.34 6.42
CA SER A 31 -5.52 -7.08 6.82
C SER A 31 -5.43 -6.08 7.98
N ALA A 32 -6.25 -5.04 8.01
CA ALA A 32 -6.30 -4.08 9.12
C ALA A 32 -6.80 -4.72 10.43
N ILE A 33 -7.82 -5.58 10.36
CA ILE A 33 -8.34 -6.35 11.50
C ILE A 33 -7.24 -7.28 12.03
N LEU A 34 -6.58 -8.04 11.15
CA LEU A 34 -5.49 -8.92 11.57
C LEU A 34 -4.32 -8.13 12.16
N LEU A 35 -3.92 -7.02 11.54
CA LEU A 35 -2.86 -6.14 12.04
C LEU A 35 -3.16 -5.61 13.43
N SER A 36 -4.41 -5.23 13.72
CA SER A 36 -4.83 -4.79 15.04
C SER A 36 -4.86 -5.92 16.08
N SER A 37 -4.94 -7.18 15.65
CA SER A 37 -4.94 -8.36 16.52
C SER A 37 -3.53 -8.92 16.78
N LEU A 38 -2.53 -8.46 16.02
CA LEU A 38 -1.15 -8.86 16.22
C LEU A 38 -0.56 -8.23 17.48
N SER A 39 0.30 -8.99 18.14
CA SER A 39 1.09 -8.56 19.29
C SER A 39 2.50 -9.12 19.17
N SER A 40 3.43 -8.73 20.05
CA SER A 40 4.81 -9.25 20.03
C SER A 40 4.92 -10.77 20.20
N ASN A 41 3.84 -11.42 20.68
CA ASN A 41 3.75 -12.87 20.85
C ASN A 41 3.02 -13.59 19.69
N SER A 42 2.64 -12.86 18.64
CA SER A 42 1.97 -13.45 17.49
C SER A 42 2.86 -14.45 16.77
N THR A 43 2.24 -15.47 16.18
CA THR A 43 2.98 -16.56 15.52
C THR A 43 3.39 -16.17 14.11
N VAL A 44 4.39 -16.88 13.58
CA VAL A 44 4.80 -16.75 12.18
C VAL A 44 3.61 -17.01 11.25
N GLN A 45 2.73 -17.97 11.55
CA GLN A 45 1.51 -18.19 10.75
C GLN A 45 0.60 -16.97 10.68
N GLN A 46 0.43 -16.21 11.77
CA GLN A 46 -0.38 -14.99 11.74
C GLN A 46 0.26 -13.90 10.85
N ILE A 47 1.58 -13.79 10.88
CA ILE A 47 2.33 -12.91 9.96
C ILE A 47 2.21 -13.38 8.52
N THR A 48 2.31 -14.69 8.25
CA THR A 48 2.09 -15.23 6.90
C THR A 48 0.69 -14.93 6.39
N SER A 49 -0.34 -15.05 7.24
CA SER A 49 -1.70 -14.66 6.86
C SER A 49 -1.81 -13.17 6.55
N LEU A 50 -1.19 -12.30 7.37
CA LEU A 50 -1.13 -10.86 7.07
C LEU A 50 -0.40 -10.61 5.74
N PHE A 51 0.74 -11.26 5.53
CA PHE A 51 1.53 -11.16 4.31
C PHE A 51 0.65 -11.47 3.09
N SER A 52 -0.04 -12.61 3.07
CA SER A 52 -0.92 -12.99 1.96
C SER A 52 -2.11 -12.06 1.75
N LEU A 53 -2.53 -11.30 2.76
CA LEU A 53 -3.59 -10.30 2.61
C LEU A 53 -3.08 -8.97 2.08
N LEU A 54 -1.83 -8.60 2.40
CA LEU A 54 -1.18 -7.38 1.92
C LEU A 54 -0.62 -7.57 0.51
N ASP A 55 -0.13 -8.76 0.17
CA ASP A 55 0.39 -9.13 -1.15
C ASP A 55 -0.79 -9.28 -2.15
N THR A 56 -1.33 -8.13 -2.57
CA THR A 56 -2.54 -8.08 -3.39
C THR A 56 -2.30 -8.44 -4.86
N ASN A 57 -1.07 -8.26 -5.32
CA ASN A 57 -0.66 -8.58 -6.69
C ASN A 57 -0.01 -9.99 -6.81
N ASN A 58 0.21 -10.67 -5.68
CA ASN A 58 0.78 -12.01 -5.57
C ASN A 58 2.18 -12.14 -6.17
N ASP A 59 3.02 -11.12 -5.99
CA ASP A 59 4.41 -11.10 -6.43
C ASP A 59 5.42 -11.57 -5.36
N GLU A 60 4.90 -12.13 -4.25
CA GLU A 60 5.67 -12.65 -3.11
C GLU A 60 6.47 -11.57 -2.36
N VAL A 61 6.12 -10.30 -2.55
CA VAL A 61 6.66 -9.17 -1.77
C VAL A 61 5.55 -8.16 -1.44
N ILE A 62 5.76 -7.36 -0.40
CA ILE A 62 4.86 -6.24 -0.07
C ILE A 62 5.51 -4.95 -0.54
N SER A 63 4.90 -4.29 -1.53
CA SER A 63 5.32 -2.95 -1.92
C SER A 63 4.88 -1.89 -0.90
N SER A 64 5.52 -0.71 -0.94
CA SER A 64 5.10 0.44 -0.12
C SER A 64 3.64 0.86 -0.34
N THR A 65 3.06 0.54 -1.50
CA THR A 65 1.64 0.81 -1.80
C THR A 65 0.67 -0.23 -1.26
N GLU A 66 1.17 -1.41 -0.94
CA GLU A 66 0.40 -2.53 -0.37
C GLU A 66 0.49 -2.57 1.16
N ALA A 67 1.57 -2.04 1.71
CA ALA A 67 1.72 -1.89 3.15
C ALA A 67 0.64 -0.97 3.74
N ILE A 68 0.11 -1.35 4.91
CA ILE A 68 -0.88 -0.56 5.65
C ILE A 68 -0.52 -0.47 7.14
N GLY A 69 -1.07 0.53 7.82
CA GLY A 69 -0.94 0.71 9.28
C GLY A 69 0.52 0.63 9.76
N SER A 70 0.76 -0.09 10.85
CA SER A 70 2.11 -0.27 11.42
C SER A 70 3.14 -0.85 10.46
N VAL A 71 2.73 -1.59 9.41
CA VAL A 71 3.65 -2.09 8.38
C VAL A 71 4.13 -0.95 7.48
N ALA A 72 3.21 -0.07 7.06
CA ALA A 72 3.55 1.12 6.28
C ALA A 72 4.38 2.12 7.12
N ASP A 73 3.98 2.35 8.37
CA ASP A 73 4.66 3.28 9.28
C ASP A 73 6.11 2.88 9.57
N ASN A 74 6.39 1.57 9.55
CA ASN A 74 7.72 1.02 9.81
C ASN A 74 8.35 0.39 8.57
N PHE A 75 7.85 0.67 7.36
CA PHE A 75 8.29 -0.01 6.14
C PHE A 75 9.81 0.06 5.95
N VAL A 76 10.39 1.25 6.10
CA VAL A 76 11.85 1.48 5.99
C VAL A 76 12.65 0.76 7.08
N VAL A 77 12.06 0.54 8.25
CA VAL A 77 12.70 -0.18 9.34
C VAL A 77 12.66 -1.69 9.09
N LEU A 78 11.60 -2.18 8.45
CA LEU A 78 11.40 -3.57 8.09
C LEU A 78 12.20 -3.97 6.83
N ASP A 79 12.35 -3.06 5.86
CA ASP A 79 13.14 -3.22 4.64
C ASP A 79 14.65 -3.14 4.96
N THR A 80 15.18 -4.26 5.46
CA THR A 80 16.55 -4.32 5.99
C THR A 80 17.60 -4.47 4.89
N ASP A 81 17.21 -5.00 3.73
CA ASP A 81 18.09 -5.14 2.57
C ASP A 81 17.99 -3.97 1.58
N SER A 82 17.12 -2.99 1.85
CA SER A 82 16.87 -1.82 1.00
C SER A 82 16.38 -2.20 -0.40
N SER A 83 15.65 -3.30 -0.52
CA SER A 83 15.07 -3.78 -1.77
C SER A 83 13.84 -2.97 -2.21
N THR A 84 13.36 -2.03 -1.38
CA THR A 84 12.14 -1.21 -1.59
C THR A 84 10.83 -2.01 -1.53
N SER A 85 10.91 -3.24 -1.04
CA SER A 85 9.83 -4.19 -0.86
C SER A 85 10.05 -4.97 0.44
N LEU A 86 9.00 -5.55 1.03
CA LEU A 86 9.14 -6.42 2.20
C LEU A 86 8.89 -7.86 1.81
N ASN A 87 9.85 -8.73 2.06
CA ASN A 87 9.62 -10.17 2.01
C ASN A 87 9.02 -10.69 3.34
N LEU A 88 8.61 -11.96 3.37
CA LEU A 88 8.00 -12.55 4.57
C LEU A 88 8.92 -12.49 5.79
N THR A 89 10.23 -12.68 5.61
CA THR A 89 11.21 -12.64 6.70
C THR A 89 11.27 -11.25 7.31
N GLU A 90 11.34 -10.22 6.48
CA GLU A 90 11.31 -8.82 6.91
C GLU A 90 10.02 -8.46 7.62
N LEU A 91 8.88 -8.92 7.11
CA LEU A 91 7.59 -8.68 7.76
C LEU A 91 7.49 -9.35 9.14
N THR A 92 8.18 -10.46 9.41
CA THR A 92 8.23 -11.03 10.78
C THR A 92 8.91 -10.09 11.78
N GLY A 93 9.77 -9.18 11.32
CA GLY A 93 10.37 -8.11 12.12
C GLY A 93 9.32 -7.18 12.76
N LEU A 94 8.11 -7.10 12.18
CA LEU A 94 7.00 -6.31 12.72
C LEU A 94 6.68 -6.68 14.17
N LEU A 95 6.80 -7.96 14.55
CA LEU A 95 6.52 -8.43 15.91
C LEU A 95 7.38 -7.73 16.96
N SER A 96 8.61 -7.35 16.61
CA SER A 96 9.51 -6.62 17.50
C SER A 96 9.15 -5.13 17.64
N LEU A 97 8.32 -4.61 16.75
CA LEU A 97 7.86 -3.22 16.72
C LEU A 97 6.49 -3.05 17.40
N LEU A 98 5.74 -4.15 17.55
CA LEU A 98 4.52 -4.20 18.35
C LEU A 98 4.89 -4.17 19.83
N LYS A 99 4.32 -3.21 20.58
CA LYS A 99 4.54 -3.00 22.02
C LYS A 99 3.32 -3.41 22.83
#